data_AF-A0A3B9VQ97-F1
#
_entry.id   AF-A0A3B9VQ97-F1
#
_cell.length_a   1.000
_cell.length_b   1.000
_cell.length_c   1.000
_cell.angle_alpha   90.00
_cell.angle_beta   90.00
_cell.angle_gamma   90.00
#
_symmetry.space_group_name_H-M   'P 1'
#
loop_
_entity.id
_entity.type
_entity.pdbx_description
1 polymer ?
#
loop_
_entity_poly.entity_id
_entity_poly.type
_entity_poly.pdbx_seq_one_letter_code
_entity_poly.pdbx_strand_id
1 'polypeptide(L)'
;ADRQPEFTQLDFEMSFVHQDDVMAIVEELYLKIFHELLPDATVSDPFIRLSYTESMERFGTDKPDLRFGMELTTIIETAATSDARVFQAVASSGGTIRGFVAPGCGNYGRRDTDRLTDFAKSSGAQGLVFIALDESAPSIDALEDDHIKSPLKKFLSIDIVKQLANEMGAKPGDLMLIVAGTYRLVNTVLSNLRNEMARRLELGDENDVSLAWIYDFPLFEWDDDLNKWEPAHHVFSSPKAEHMQYLDTDPGKVLADLYDLVCNGQEMGSGSIRIHDKDIQTRVFGVIDYGEDEIQDRFGQLLTAFTYGAPPHGGMGLGLDRLVAILAGEQAIREVIAFPKTQSAVDPLFEAPAIITDQQLEELHIRVVMPEN
;
A
#
# COMPACT_ATOMS: atom_id res chain seq x y z
N ALA A 1 -0.71 15.21 -6.03
CA ALA A 1 -0.85 15.46 -4.58
C ALA A 1 -2.25 15.02 -4.25
N ASP A 2 -2.37 13.79 -3.76
CA ASP A 2 -3.57 12.99 -3.99
C ASP A 2 -4.48 12.98 -2.76
N ARG A 3 -4.39 14.08 -2.00
CA ARG A 3 -5.15 14.36 -0.79
C ARG A 3 -5.54 15.83 -0.78
N GLN A 4 -6.78 16.07 -0.40
CA GLN A 4 -7.36 17.38 -0.15
C GLN A 4 -8.00 17.35 1.25
N PRO A 5 -8.03 18.48 1.98
CA PRO A 5 -8.69 18.54 3.29
C PRO A 5 -10.21 18.32 3.19
N GLU A 6 -10.79 18.62 2.03
CA GLU A 6 -12.17 18.33 1.65
C GLU A 6 -12.16 17.51 0.36
N PHE A 7 -12.89 16.41 0.32
CA PHE A 7 -12.94 15.48 -0.80
C PHE A 7 -14.33 14.83 -0.88
N THR A 8 -14.64 14.26 -2.04
CA THR A 8 -15.97 13.69 -2.32
C THR A 8 -15.91 12.17 -2.34
N GLN A 9 -16.85 11.53 -1.62
CA GLN A 9 -17.05 10.08 -1.67
C GLN A 9 -18.44 9.73 -2.21
N LEU A 10 -18.50 8.66 -3.01
CA LEU A 10 -19.72 7.90 -3.21
C LEU A 10 -19.78 6.85 -2.09
N ASP A 11 -20.50 7.21 -1.03
CA ASP A 11 -20.68 6.37 0.16
C ASP A 11 -21.96 5.54 0.04
N PHE A 12 -21.88 4.25 0.37
CA PHE A 12 -23.04 3.37 0.44
C PHE A 12 -22.86 2.29 1.49
N GLU A 13 -23.98 1.85 2.06
CA GLU A 13 -24.04 0.79 3.06
C GLU A 13 -25.23 -0.12 2.76
N MET A 14 -25.09 -1.41 3.05
CA MET A 14 -26.05 -2.47 2.77
C MET A 14 -26.29 -3.32 4.00
N SER A 15 -27.50 -3.85 4.16
CA SER A 15 -27.84 -4.81 5.21
C SER A 15 -27.97 -6.23 4.64
N PHE A 16 -27.67 -7.23 5.47
CA PHE A 16 -27.71 -8.66 5.16
C PHE A 16 -26.79 -9.07 4.00
N VAL A 17 -25.58 -8.49 3.97
CA VAL A 17 -24.55 -8.73 2.96
C VAL A 17 -23.30 -9.37 3.57
N HIS A 18 -22.59 -10.12 2.74
CA HIS A 18 -21.21 -10.55 2.97
C HIS A 18 -20.25 -9.73 2.10
N GLN A 19 -18.95 -9.85 2.34
CA GLN A 19 -17.91 -9.16 1.59
C GLN A 19 -18.06 -9.30 0.07
N ASP A 20 -18.31 -10.53 -0.42
CA ASP A 20 -18.48 -10.79 -1.85
C ASP A 20 -19.68 -10.06 -2.47
N ASP A 21 -20.76 -9.87 -1.71
CA ASP A 21 -21.97 -9.17 -2.19
C ASP A 21 -21.66 -7.67 -2.44
N VAL A 22 -20.89 -7.05 -1.54
CA VAL A 22 -20.47 -5.64 -1.66
C VAL A 22 -19.49 -5.48 -2.83
N MET A 23 -18.47 -6.36 -2.91
CA MET A 23 -17.48 -6.33 -3.98
C MET A 23 -18.12 -6.50 -5.36
N ALA A 24 -19.07 -7.43 -5.51
CA ALA A 24 -19.74 -7.69 -6.78
C ALA A 24 -20.53 -6.48 -7.32
N ILE A 25 -21.22 -5.73 -6.45
CA ILE A 25 -21.95 -4.52 -6.84
C ILE A 25 -20.99 -3.42 -7.30
N VAL A 26 -19.85 -3.28 -6.63
CA VAL A 26 -18.84 -2.30 -7.00
C VAL A 26 -18.15 -2.69 -8.31
N GLU A 27 -17.86 -3.97 -8.53
CA GLU A 27 -17.35 -4.49 -9.81
C GLU A 27 -18.31 -4.13 -10.95
N GLU A 28 -19.61 -4.41 -10.80
CA GLU A 28 -20.61 -4.07 -11.83
C GLU A 28 -20.68 -2.55 -12.09
N LEU A 29 -20.66 -1.73 -11.03
CA LEU A 29 -20.66 -0.28 -11.13
C LEU A 29 -19.45 0.23 -11.92
N TYR A 30 -18.25 -0.20 -11.55
CA TYR A 30 -17.01 0.27 -12.16
C TYR A 30 -16.90 -0.19 -13.62
N LEU A 31 -17.19 -1.46 -13.92
CA LEU A 31 -17.21 -1.96 -15.29
C LEU A 31 -18.16 -1.15 -16.17
N LYS A 32 -19.34 -0.82 -15.67
CA LYS A 32 -20.30 0.00 -16.40
C LYS A 32 -19.77 1.41 -16.66
N ILE A 33 -19.20 2.07 -15.64
CA ILE A 33 -18.63 3.42 -15.76
C ILE A 33 -17.51 3.42 -16.82
N PHE A 34 -16.56 2.48 -16.72
CA PHE A 34 -15.43 2.43 -17.65
C PHE A 34 -15.88 2.10 -19.08
N HIS A 35 -16.78 1.14 -19.30
CA HIS A 35 -17.28 0.83 -20.63
C HIS A 35 -18.07 1.99 -21.27
N GLU A 36 -18.78 2.79 -20.46
CA GLU A 36 -19.58 3.92 -20.96
C GLU A 36 -18.71 5.16 -21.25
N LEU A 37 -17.71 5.44 -20.41
CA LEU A 37 -16.92 6.67 -20.48
C LEU A 37 -15.58 6.50 -21.19
N LEU A 38 -15.00 5.29 -21.16
CA LEU A 38 -13.72 4.94 -21.79
C LEU A 38 -13.88 3.67 -22.65
N PRO A 39 -14.67 3.70 -23.74
CA PRO A 39 -14.99 2.52 -24.54
C PRO A 39 -13.79 1.87 -25.25
N ASP A 40 -12.69 2.61 -25.41
CA ASP A 40 -11.46 2.13 -26.05
C ASP A 40 -10.43 1.59 -25.03
N ALA A 41 -10.68 1.74 -23.73
CA ALA A 41 -9.77 1.26 -22.69
C ALA A 41 -9.89 -0.26 -22.49
N THR A 42 -8.76 -0.92 -22.22
CA THR A 42 -8.76 -2.33 -21.82
C THR A 42 -8.97 -2.40 -20.32
N VAL A 43 -10.16 -2.83 -19.90
CA VAL A 43 -10.50 -2.97 -18.47
C VAL A 43 -10.34 -4.43 -18.06
N SER A 44 -9.70 -4.66 -16.91
CA SER A 44 -9.64 -6.01 -16.31
C SER A 44 -11.03 -6.50 -15.93
N ASP A 45 -11.43 -7.67 -16.43
CA ASP A 45 -12.70 -8.35 -16.10
C ASP A 45 -12.50 -9.88 -16.06
N PRO A 46 -12.78 -10.58 -14.93
CA PRO A 46 -13.14 -10.02 -13.63
C PRO A 46 -11.97 -9.27 -12.98
N PHE A 47 -12.25 -8.48 -11.94
CA PHE A 47 -11.18 -7.79 -11.21
C PHE A 47 -10.27 -8.81 -10.52
N ILE A 48 -8.97 -8.56 -10.57
CA ILE A 48 -7.99 -9.45 -9.91
C ILE A 48 -8.22 -9.37 -8.40
N ARG A 49 -8.23 -10.50 -7.70
CA ARG A 49 -8.35 -10.55 -6.24
C ARG A 49 -7.04 -11.02 -5.63
N LEU A 50 -6.49 -10.23 -4.70
CA LEU A 50 -5.28 -10.55 -3.96
C LEU A 50 -5.54 -10.37 -2.46
N SER A 51 -5.14 -11.33 -1.65
CA SER A 51 -5.06 -11.06 -0.21
C SER A 51 -4.00 -9.97 0.06
N TYR A 52 -4.15 -9.25 1.16
CA TYR A 52 -3.18 -8.26 1.62
C TYR A 52 -1.78 -8.89 1.71
N THR A 53 -1.69 -10.11 2.25
CA THR A 53 -0.43 -10.85 2.35
C THR A 53 0.18 -11.11 0.97
N GLU A 54 -0.60 -11.57 -0.02
CA GLU A 54 -0.11 -11.79 -1.38
C GLU A 54 0.34 -10.48 -2.04
N SER A 55 -0.40 -9.39 -1.84
CA SER A 55 -0.05 -8.08 -2.38
C SER A 55 1.25 -7.54 -1.79
N MET A 56 1.42 -7.66 -0.48
CA MET A 56 2.64 -7.26 0.22
C MET A 56 3.84 -8.15 -0.16
N GLU A 57 3.62 -9.45 -0.34
CA GLU A 57 4.68 -10.36 -0.79
C GLU A 57 5.06 -10.08 -2.25
N ARG A 58 4.12 -9.88 -3.16
CA ARG A 58 4.45 -9.73 -4.58
C ARG A 58 4.82 -8.32 -4.99
N PHE A 59 4.34 -7.29 -4.27
CA PHE A 59 4.48 -5.89 -4.71
C PHE A 59 4.96 -4.94 -3.61
N GLY A 60 4.99 -5.38 -2.34
CA GLY A 60 5.41 -4.54 -1.22
C GLY A 60 4.44 -3.40 -0.91
N THR A 61 3.20 -3.49 -1.38
CA THR A 61 2.13 -2.50 -1.15
C THR A 61 0.76 -3.18 -1.21
N ASP A 62 -0.19 -2.59 -0.50
CA ASP A 62 -1.63 -2.85 -0.50
C ASP A 62 -2.39 -2.15 -1.64
N LYS A 63 -1.69 -1.46 -2.55
CA LYS A 63 -2.27 -0.83 -3.74
C LYS A 63 -1.37 -1.01 -4.95
N PRO A 64 -1.18 -2.26 -5.41
CA PRO A 64 -0.24 -2.55 -6.47
C PRO A 64 -0.74 -2.03 -7.82
N ASP A 65 0.18 -1.51 -8.63
CA ASP A 65 -0.07 -1.34 -10.06
C ASP A 65 0.25 -2.66 -10.77
N LEU A 66 -0.78 -3.31 -11.32
CA LEU A 66 -0.68 -4.63 -11.95
C LEU A 66 -0.50 -4.56 -13.48
N ARG A 67 -0.40 -3.36 -14.06
CA ARG A 67 -0.18 -3.19 -15.52
C ARG A 67 1.20 -3.65 -15.98
N PHE A 68 2.11 -3.91 -15.04
CA PHE A 68 3.46 -4.39 -15.32
C PHE A 68 3.92 -5.41 -14.28
N GLY A 69 4.91 -6.23 -14.65
CA GLY A 69 5.47 -7.28 -13.79
C GLY A 69 6.41 -6.72 -12.71
N MET A 70 7.67 -7.18 -12.71
CA MET A 70 8.68 -6.82 -11.71
C MET A 70 8.22 -7.12 -10.27
N GLU A 71 7.66 -8.30 -10.06
CA GLU A 71 7.26 -8.76 -8.73
C GLU A 71 8.47 -8.89 -7.81
N LEU A 72 8.24 -8.65 -6.53
CA LEU A 72 9.25 -8.79 -5.49
C LEU A 72 9.49 -10.27 -5.19
N THR A 73 10.72 -10.60 -4.84
CA THR A 73 11.14 -11.93 -4.42
C THR A 73 11.90 -11.80 -3.11
N THR A 74 11.50 -12.59 -2.11
CA THR A 74 12.24 -12.74 -0.87
C THR A 74 13.37 -13.73 -1.07
N ILE A 75 14.61 -13.29 -0.84
CA ILE A 75 15.85 -14.02 -1.17
C ILE A 75 16.78 -14.18 0.04
N ILE A 76 16.24 -14.01 1.26
CA ILE A 76 17.05 -13.94 2.49
C ILE A 76 17.85 -15.21 2.75
N GLU A 77 17.28 -16.39 2.48
CA GLU A 77 17.96 -17.67 2.72
C GLU A 77 19.24 -17.79 1.90
N THR A 78 19.14 -17.55 0.59
CA THR A 78 20.28 -17.62 -0.33
C THR A 78 21.25 -16.45 -0.12
N ALA A 79 20.74 -15.22 0.02
CA ALA A 79 21.59 -14.04 0.24
C ALA A 79 22.42 -14.12 1.53
N ALA A 80 21.88 -14.73 2.58
CA ALA A 80 22.57 -14.91 3.87
C ALA A 80 23.75 -15.89 3.80
N THR A 81 23.80 -16.78 2.79
CA THR A 81 24.94 -17.69 2.58
C THR A 81 26.17 -17.02 1.96
N SER A 82 26.02 -15.78 1.48
CA SER A 82 27.13 -15.02 0.88
C SER A 82 28.10 -14.45 1.93
N ASP A 83 29.28 -14.02 1.47
CA ASP A 83 30.25 -13.29 2.30
C ASP A 83 29.89 -11.80 2.48
N ALA A 84 28.72 -11.38 1.97
CA ALA A 84 28.26 -10.00 2.07
C ALA A 84 27.75 -9.73 3.49
N ARG A 85 28.57 -9.03 4.28
CA ARG A 85 28.25 -8.67 5.68
C ARG A 85 26.91 -7.96 5.85
N VAL A 86 26.48 -7.17 4.86
CA VAL A 86 25.18 -6.48 4.87
C VAL A 86 24.01 -7.47 4.88
N PHE A 87 24.11 -8.56 4.14
CA PHE A 87 23.07 -9.60 4.10
C PHE A 87 23.09 -10.44 5.38
N GLN A 88 24.27 -10.88 5.80
CA GLN A 88 24.42 -11.65 7.04
C GLN A 88 23.91 -10.89 8.27
N ALA A 89 24.19 -9.58 8.37
CA ALA A 89 23.75 -8.75 9.47
C ALA A 89 22.22 -8.64 9.54
N VAL A 90 21.56 -8.41 8.40
CA VAL A 90 20.10 -8.30 8.32
C VAL A 90 19.43 -9.64 8.61
N ALA A 91 19.95 -10.74 8.06
CA ALA A 91 19.44 -12.09 8.36
C ALA A 91 19.56 -12.42 9.85
N SER A 92 20.67 -12.04 10.49
CA SER A 92 20.90 -12.28 11.93
C SER A 92 20.02 -11.40 12.84
N SER A 93 19.59 -10.23 12.37
CA SER A 93 18.75 -9.30 13.13
C SER A 93 17.25 -9.53 12.96
N GLY A 94 16.83 -10.59 12.25
CA GLY A 94 15.43 -10.86 11.95
C GLY A 94 14.80 -9.91 10.92
N GLY A 95 15.62 -9.27 10.08
CA GLY A 95 15.14 -8.45 8.97
C GLY A 95 14.72 -9.27 7.75
N THR A 96 14.55 -8.60 6.62
CA THR A 96 14.25 -9.23 5.33
C THR A 96 15.20 -8.73 4.24
N ILE A 97 15.45 -9.59 3.24
CA ILE A 97 16.22 -9.26 2.05
C ILE A 97 15.36 -9.64 0.86
N ARG A 98 15.00 -8.62 0.07
CA ARG A 98 14.06 -8.76 -1.04
C ARG A 98 14.57 -7.97 -2.22
N GLY A 99 14.12 -8.33 -3.42
CA GLY A 99 14.46 -7.60 -4.63
C GLY A 99 13.51 -7.89 -5.76
N PHE A 100 13.70 -7.20 -6.89
CA PHE A 100 13.02 -7.51 -8.15
C PHE A 100 13.99 -7.40 -9.32
N VAL A 101 13.58 -7.91 -10.47
CA VAL A 101 14.34 -7.86 -11.72
C VAL A 101 13.82 -6.74 -12.60
N ALA A 102 14.70 -5.81 -12.96
CA ALA A 102 14.44 -4.82 -13.99
C ALA A 102 14.91 -5.36 -15.36
N PRO A 103 13.99 -5.63 -16.29
CA PRO A 103 14.31 -6.30 -17.55
C PRO A 103 15.16 -5.41 -18.47
N GLY A 104 16.16 -5.99 -19.13
CA GLY A 104 16.98 -5.29 -20.13
C GLY A 104 17.93 -4.22 -19.57
N CYS A 105 18.03 -4.09 -18.23
CA CYS A 105 18.85 -3.07 -17.56
C CYS A 105 20.29 -3.53 -17.23
N GLY A 106 20.73 -4.69 -17.70
CA GLY A 106 22.06 -5.27 -17.41
C GLY A 106 23.23 -4.43 -17.92
N ASN A 107 22.97 -3.53 -18.87
CA ASN A 107 23.96 -2.58 -19.40
C ASN A 107 23.97 -1.22 -18.69
N TYR A 108 23.20 -1.04 -17.62
CA TYR A 108 23.18 0.21 -16.86
C TYR A 108 24.58 0.62 -16.40
N GLY A 109 24.94 1.87 -16.69
CA GLY A 109 26.22 2.43 -16.30
C GLY A 109 26.21 2.91 -14.86
N ARG A 110 27.39 3.29 -14.36
CA ARG A 110 27.55 3.83 -13.00
C ARG A 110 26.59 5.00 -12.70
N ARG A 111 26.37 5.89 -13.68
CA ARG A 111 25.46 7.03 -13.52
C ARG A 111 24.02 6.59 -13.24
N ASP A 112 23.57 5.53 -13.90
CA ASP A 112 22.21 5.04 -13.77
C ASP A 112 22.03 4.31 -12.44
N THR A 113 23.00 3.47 -12.06
CA THR A 113 23.00 2.77 -10.77
C THR A 113 23.15 3.73 -9.58
N ASP A 114 23.95 4.79 -9.71
CA ASP A 114 24.08 5.84 -8.69
C ASP A 114 22.73 6.56 -8.48
N ARG A 115 22.03 6.90 -9.58
CA ARG A 115 20.67 7.50 -9.52
C ARG A 115 19.64 6.58 -8.87
N LEU A 116 19.68 5.28 -9.14
CA LEU A 116 18.78 4.31 -8.50
C LEU A 116 19.10 4.20 -7.00
N THR A 117 20.38 4.22 -6.65
CA THR A 117 20.82 4.20 -5.26
C THR A 117 20.37 5.45 -4.51
N ASP A 118 20.48 6.62 -5.12
CA ASP A 118 20.01 7.88 -4.53
C ASP A 118 18.49 7.90 -4.35
N PHE A 119 17.73 7.35 -5.31
CA PHE A 119 16.28 7.19 -5.20
C PHE A 119 15.89 6.21 -4.07
N ALA A 120 16.60 5.10 -3.93
CA ALA A 120 16.37 4.15 -2.83
C ALA A 120 16.65 4.82 -1.47
N LYS A 121 17.70 5.65 -1.39
CA LYS A 121 18.03 6.43 -0.19
C LYS A 121 17.00 7.50 0.13
N SER A 122 16.48 8.22 -0.87
CA SER A 122 15.39 9.18 -0.63
C SER A 122 14.10 8.51 -0.16
N SER A 123 13.95 7.20 -0.42
CA SER A 123 12.87 6.36 0.10
C SER A 123 13.18 5.72 1.46
N GLY A 124 14.32 6.05 2.09
CA GLY A 124 14.70 5.61 3.44
C GLY A 124 15.74 4.49 3.50
N ALA A 125 16.15 3.88 2.38
CA ALA A 125 17.15 2.82 2.41
C ALA A 125 18.55 3.36 2.77
N GLN A 126 19.38 2.53 3.42
CA GLN A 126 20.79 2.88 3.63
C GLN A 126 21.61 2.79 2.33
N GLY A 127 21.15 1.97 1.38
CA GLY A 127 21.75 1.77 0.08
C GLY A 127 20.93 0.81 -0.77
N LEU A 128 21.43 0.56 -1.98
CA LEU A 128 20.83 -0.35 -2.95
C LEU A 128 21.91 -1.32 -3.41
N VAL A 129 21.64 -2.62 -3.32
CA VAL A 129 22.48 -3.63 -3.95
C VAL A 129 21.93 -3.86 -5.35
N PHE A 130 22.81 -3.84 -6.34
CA PHE A 130 22.44 -4.18 -7.71
C PHE A 130 23.38 -5.26 -8.26
N ILE A 131 22.84 -6.14 -9.10
CA ILE A 131 23.61 -7.16 -9.81
C ILE A 131 23.16 -7.13 -11.26
N ALA A 132 24.01 -6.60 -12.12
CA ALA A 132 23.77 -6.54 -13.55
C ALA A 132 24.33 -7.80 -14.22
N LEU A 133 23.49 -8.46 -15.02
CA LEU A 133 23.83 -9.65 -15.78
C LEU A 133 24.06 -9.25 -17.24
N ASP A 134 25.24 -9.54 -17.77
CA ASP A 134 25.60 -9.19 -19.13
C ASP A 134 24.79 -10.03 -20.13
N GLU A 135 24.30 -9.39 -21.19
CA GLU A 135 23.46 -10.03 -22.22
C GLU A 135 24.24 -11.06 -23.06
N SER A 136 25.57 -10.99 -23.06
CA SER A 136 26.42 -11.96 -23.75
C SER A 136 26.42 -13.36 -23.11
N ALA A 137 25.94 -13.50 -21.87
CA ALA A 137 25.85 -14.81 -21.22
C ALA A 137 24.82 -15.71 -21.91
N PRO A 138 25.15 -16.96 -22.28
CA PRO A 138 24.20 -17.85 -22.97
C PRO A 138 22.97 -18.24 -22.12
N SER A 139 23.15 -18.33 -20.80
CA SER A 139 22.12 -18.66 -19.81
C SER A 139 22.60 -18.29 -18.41
N ILE A 140 21.71 -18.33 -17.42
CA ILE A 140 22.08 -18.16 -16.00
C ILE A 140 23.08 -19.24 -15.57
N ASP A 141 22.88 -20.50 -15.96
CA ASP A 141 23.79 -21.60 -15.62
C ASP A 141 25.18 -21.44 -16.23
N ALA A 142 25.29 -20.74 -17.35
CA ALA A 142 26.54 -20.44 -18.04
C ALA A 142 27.16 -19.09 -17.63
N LEU A 143 26.65 -18.41 -16.60
CA LEU A 143 27.28 -17.19 -16.09
C LEU A 143 28.72 -17.48 -15.64
N GLU A 144 29.62 -16.61 -16.06
CA GLU A 144 31.00 -16.50 -15.59
C GLU A 144 31.23 -15.13 -14.93
N ASP A 145 32.35 -14.97 -14.24
CA ASP A 145 32.64 -13.76 -13.45
C ASP A 145 32.57 -12.47 -14.28
N ASP A 146 33.05 -12.46 -15.51
CA ASP A 146 33.05 -11.29 -16.40
C ASP A 146 31.66 -10.83 -16.81
N HIS A 147 30.67 -11.71 -16.81
CA HIS A 147 29.26 -11.42 -17.09
C HIS A 147 28.55 -10.70 -15.93
N ILE A 148 29.18 -10.55 -14.77
CA ILE A 148 28.55 -9.98 -13.58
C ILE A 148 29.17 -8.64 -13.22
N LYS A 149 28.32 -7.62 -13.06
CA LYS A 149 28.71 -6.29 -12.55
C LYS A 149 27.89 -5.98 -11.29
N SER A 150 28.56 -5.83 -10.16
CA SER A 150 27.93 -5.51 -8.87
C SER A 150 28.93 -4.84 -7.92
N PRO A 151 28.50 -3.90 -7.05
CA PRO A 151 29.35 -3.38 -5.97
C PRO A 151 29.74 -4.48 -4.96
N LEU A 152 28.96 -5.56 -4.88
CA LEU A 152 29.23 -6.69 -3.99
C LEU A 152 29.90 -7.88 -4.68
N LYS A 153 30.37 -7.73 -5.93
CA LYS A 153 30.94 -8.85 -6.72
C LYS A 153 32.00 -9.68 -5.98
N LYS A 154 32.84 -9.05 -5.15
CA LYS A 154 33.89 -9.76 -4.39
C LYS A 154 33.37 -10.61 -3.22
N PHE A 155 32.10 -10.42 -2.84
CA PHE A 155 31.45 -11.08 -1.71
C PHE A 155 30.36 -12.06 -2.15
N LEU A 156 30.09 -12.14 -3.46
CA LEU A 156 29.11 -13.03 -4.06
C LEU A 156 29.86 -14.03 -4.92
N SER A 157 29.76 -15.33 -4.58
CA SER A 157 30.26 -16.37 -5.47
C SER A 157 29.38 -16.45 -6.72
N ILE A 158 29.94 -16.97 -7.81
CA ILE A 158 29.20 -17.20 -9.05
C ILE A 158 27.95 -18.07 -8.82
N ASP A 159 28.06 -19.10 -7.98
CA ASP A 159 26.96 -20.00 -7.65
C ASP A 159 25.83 -19.28 -6.89
N ILE A 160 26.18 -18.37 -5.97
CA ILE A 160 25.17 -17.57 -5.26
C ILE A 160 24.46 -16.62 -6.24
N VAL A 161 25.20 -15.98 -7.15
CA VAL A 161 24.56 -15.11 -8.16
C VAL A 161 23.62 -15.91 -9.06
N LYS A 162 23.98 -17.13 -9.46
CA LYS A 162 23.10 -18.03 -10.22
C LYS A 162 21.85 -18.41 -9.45
N GLN A 163 21.98 -18.76 -8.16
CA GLN A 163 20.84 -19.08 -7.30
C GLN A 163 19.89 -17.88 -7.16
N LEU A 164 20.42 -16.69 -6.83
CA LEU A 164 19.64 -15.46 -6.75
C LEU A 164 18.94 -15.12 -8.07
N ALA A 165 19.66 -15.23 -9.19
CA ALA A 165 19.09 -14.98 -10.52
C ALA A 165 17.95 -15.95 -10.85
N ASN A 166 18.10 -17.24 -10.52
CA ASN A 166 17.05 -18.23 -10.73
C ASN A 166 15.84 -18.00 -9.81
N GLU A 167 16.05 -17.69 -8.53
CA GLU A 167 14.97 -17.37 -7.57
C GLU A 167 14.17 -16.14 -8.00
N MET A 168 14.86 -15.10 -8.45
CA MET A 168 14.24 -13.84 -8.88
C MET A 168 13.72 -13.90 -10.33
N GLY A 169 13.97 -14.99 -11.07
CA GLY A 169 13.56 -15.14 -12.47
C GLY A 169 14.32 -14.25 -13.46
N ALA A 170 15.54 -13.83 -13.12
CA ALA A 170 16.38 -12.99 -13.96
C ALA A 170 16.93 -13.73 -15.18
N LYS A 171 17.20 -13.00 -16.26
CA LYS A 171 17.83 -13.50 -17.48
C LYS A 171 19.11 -12.71 -17.80
N PRO A 172 20.01 -13.25 -18.66
CA PRO A 172 21.07 -12.45 -19.24
C PRO A 172 20.52 -11.13 -19.82
N GLY A 173 21.18 -10.02 -19.54
CA GLY A 173 20.75 -8.68 -19.95
C GLY A 173 19.89 -7.94 -18.90
N ASP A 174 19.54 -8.56 -17.77
CA ASP A 174 18.72 -7.93 -16.73
C ASP A 174 19.53 -7.30 -15.58
N LEU A 175 18.85 -6.49 -14.76
CA LEU A 175 19.39 -5.90 -13.54
C LEU A 175 18.57 -6.35 -12.32
N MET A 176 19.20 -7.08 -11.40
CA MET A 176 18.58 -7.39 -10.11
C MET A 176 18.80 -6.23 -9.14
N LEU A 177 17.73 -5.76 -8.51
CA LEU A 177 17.73 -4.67 -7.54
C LEU A 177 17.29 -5.20 -6.18
N ILE A 178 18.16 -5.09 -5.17
CA ILE A 178 18.03 -5.78 -3.88
C ILE A 178 18.17 -4.78 -2.74
N VAL A 179 17.25 -4.86 -1.78
CA VAL A 179 17.25 -4.06 -0.55
C VAL A 179 17.18 -5.00 0.65
N ALA A 180 17.95 -4.67 1.69
CA ALA A 180 18.02 -5.43 2.93
C ALA A 180 17.74 -4.50 4.12
N GLY A 181 16.88 -4.91 5.04
CA GLY A 181 16.46 -4.08 6.18
C GLY A 181 15.27 -4.63 6.94
N THR A 182 14.50 -3.77 7.61
CA THR A 182 13.22 -4.16 8.24
C THR A 182 12.16 -4.40 7.16
N TYR A 183 11.16 -5.23 7.45
CA TYR A 183 10.10 -5.59 6.50
C TYR A 183 9.38 -4.37 5.90
N ARG A 184 8.94 -3.45 6.75
CA ARG A 184 8.26 -2.20 6.35
C ARG A 184 9.13 -1.34 5.43
N LEU A 185 10.41 -1.14 5.79
CA LEU A 185 11.35 -0.34 5.02
C LEU A 185 11.60 -0.95 3.63
N VAL A 186 11.91 -2.25 3.58
CA VAL A 186 12.24 -2.95 2.34
C VAL A 186 11.06 -2.89 1.37
N ASN A 187 9.84 -3.14 1.84
CA ASN A 187 8.63 -3.10 1.02
C ASN A 187 8.36 -1.70 0.47
N THR A 188 8.48 -0.68 1.33
CA THR A 188 8.28 0.72 0.93
C THR A 188 9.27 1.14 -0.16
N VAL A 189 10.56 0.84 0.04
CA VAL A 189 11.62 1.20 -0.90
C VAL A 189 11.45 0.45 -2.22
N LEU A 190 11.23 -0.86 -2.17
CA LEU A 190 11.13 -1.68 -3.38
C LEU A 190 9.87 -1.38 -4.19
N SER A 191 8.73 -1.14 -3.55
CA SER A 191 7.50 -0.73 -4.24
C SER A 191 7.69 0.60 -4.97
N ASN A 192 8.27 1.61 -4.30
CA ASN A 192 8.58 2.89 -4.93
C ASN A 192 9.58 2.75 -6.08
N LEU A 193 10.63 1.94 -5.89
CA LEU A 193 11.65 1.71 -6.90
C LEU A 193 11.11 0.94 -8.10
N ARG A 194 10.21 -0.02 -7.88
CA ARG A 194 9.48 -0.77 -8.92
C ARG A 194 8.66 0.18 -9.79
N ASN A 195 7.88 1.08 -9.18
CA ASN A 195 7.07 2.07 -9.92
C ASN A 195 7.95 3.07 -10.70
N GLU A 196 9.07 3.51 -10.11
CA GLU A 196 10.02 4.38 -10.81
C GLU A 196 10.70 3.64 -11.99
N MET A 197 11.01 2.36 -11.84
CA MET A 197 11.55 1.55 -12.93
C MET A 197 10.52 1.34 -14.04
N ALA A 198 9.24 1.11 -13.71
CA ALA A 198 8.17 1.01 -14.69
C ALA A 198 8.06 2.28 -15.53
N ARG A 199 8.09 3.45 -14.88
CA ARG A 199 8.10 4.75 -15.56
C ARG A 199 9.31 4.94 -16.49
N ARG A 200 10.50 4.53 -16.05
CA ARG A 200 11.74 4.66 -16.86
C ARG A 200 11.78 3.71 -18.05
N LEU A 201 11.16 2.55 -17.90
CA LEU A 201 11.08 1.51 -18.91
C LEU A 201 9.80 1.61 -19.76
N GLU A 202 8.99 2.65 -19.52
CA GLU A 202 7.72 2.89 -20.21
C GLU A 202 6.80 1.66 -20.16
N LEU A 203 6.75 1.03 -18.98
CA LEU A 203 5.92 -0.15 -18.71
C LEU A 203 4.55 0.27 -18.16
N GLY A 204 3.52 -0.45 -18.61
CA GLY A 204 2.11 -0.19 -18.31
C GLY A 204 1.48 0.72 -19.35
N ASP A 205 0.56 0.17 -20.14
CA ASP A 205 -0.18 0.94 -21.14
C ASP A 205 -1.06 1.97 -20.42
N GLU A 206 -1.08 3.21 -20.93
CA GLU A 206 -1.93 4.27 -20.42
C GLU A 206 -3.41 4.01 -20.72
N ASN A 207 -3.71 3.18 -21.74
CA ASN A 207 -5.06 2.76 -22.09
C ASN A 207 -5.54 1.54 -21.29
N ASP A 208 -4.66 0.91 -20.51
CA ASP A 208 -5.03 -0.21 -19.66
C ASP A 208 -5.55 0.28 -18.30
N VAL A 209 -6.74 -0.19 -17.94
CA VAL A 209 -7.38 0.03 -16.64
C VAL A 209 -7.33 -1.28 -15.87
N SER A 210 -6.32 -1.40 -15.01
CA SER A 210 -6.13 -2.57 -14.16
C SER A 210 -6.76 -2.34 -12.80
N LEU A 211 -7.89 -3.00 -12.57
CA LEU A 211 -8.62 -3.02 -11.31
C LEU A 211 -8.33 -4.29 -10.52
N ALA A 212 -8.14 -4.12 -9.21
CA ALA A 212 -7.91 -5.22 -8.30
C ALA A 212 -8.58 -4.98 -6.96
N TRP A 213 -9.04 -6.07 -6.35
CA TRP A 213 -9.43 -6.11 -4.96
C TRP A 213 -8.26 -6.59 -4.12
N ILE A 214 -7.93 -5.80 -3.10
CA ILE A 214 -7.08 -6.24 -2.01
C ILE A 214 -8.01 -6.55 -0.84
N TYR A 215 -7.87 -7.72 -0.22
CA TYR A 215 -8.74 -8.16 0.86
C TYR A 215 -7.96 -8.88 1.96
N ASP A 216 -8.59 -9.28 3.05
CA ASP A 216 -7.93 -9.99 4.17
C ASP A 216 -6.84 -9.14 4.85
N PHE A 217 -7.16 -7.87 5.09
CA PHE A 217 -6.28 -6.97 5.81
C PHE A 217 -6.17 -7.35 7.29
N PRO A 218 -5.01 -7.11 7.93
CA PRO A 218 -4.90 -7.09 9.38
C PRO A 218 -5.94 -6.14 9.98
N LEU A 219 -6.57 -6.54 11.08
CA LEU A 219 -7.47 -5.63 11.81
C LEU A 219 -6.69 -4.61 12.64
N PHE A 220 -5.52 -5.02 13.14
CA PHE A 220 -4.66 -4.21 14.00
C PHE A 220 -3.25 -4.14 13.44
N GLU A 221 -2.59 -3.00 13.67
CA GLU A 221 -1.16 -2.82 13.49
C GLU A 221 -0.51 -2.42 14.82
N TRP A 222 0.72 -2.89 15.04
CA TRP A 222 1.47 -2.50 16.23
C TRP A 222 2.18 -1.18 15.98
N ASP A 223 1.95 -0.20 16.85
CA ASP A 223 2.65 1.07 16.83
C ASP A 223 3.87 0.99 17.79
N ASP A 224 5.07 0.98 17.23
CA ASP A 224 6.33 0.93 18.00
C ASP A 224 6.58 2.19 18.82
N ASP A 225 6.08 3.36 18.40
CA ASP A 225 6.30 4.65 19.07
C ASP A 225 5.36 4.81 20.27
N LEU A 226 4.11 4.39 20.12
CA LEU A 226 3.09 4.41 21.17
C LEU A 226 3.11 3.14 22.03
N ASN A 227 3.79 2.08 21.58
CA ASN A 227 3.88 0.78 22.21
C ASN A 227 2.49 0.19 22.53
N LYS A 228 1.58 0.25 21.55
CA LYS A 228 0.21 -0.28 21.62
C LYS A 228 -0.31 -0.71 20.25
N TRP A 229 -1.42 -1.43 20.25
CA TRP A 229 -2.14 -1.76 19.03
C TRP A 229 -2.99 -0.58 18.58
N GLU A 230 -2.92 -0.29 17.28
CA GLU A 230 -3.79 0.65 16.60
C GLU A 230 -4.63 -0.10 15.56
N PRO A 231 -5.80 0.43 15.17
CA PRO A 231 -6.58 -0.12 14.07
C PRO A 231 -5.81 0.09 12.77
N ALA A 232 -5.61 -0.97 11.97
CA ALA A 232 -4.93 -0.83 10.69
C ALA A 232 -5.73 -0.01 9.67
N HIS A 233 -7.07 0.01 9.81
CA HIS A 233 -7.97 0.83 9.01
C HIS A 233 -8.99 1.55 9.89
N HIS A 234 -10.05 0.85 10.32
CA HIS A 234 -11.03 1.40 11.25
C HIS A 234 -11.51 0.36 12.26
N VAL A 235 -11.85 0.84 13.45
CA VAL A 235 -12.25 0.04 14.62
C VAL A 235 -13.57 -0.72 14.49
N PHE A 236 -14.37 -0.40 13.47
CA PHE A 236 -15.69 -1.00 13.26
C PHE A 236 -15.67 -2.20 12.30
N SER A 237 -14.50 -2.60 11.78
CA SER A 237 -14.38 -3.71 10.84
C SER A 237 -14.60 -5.04 11.53
N SER A 238 -15.40 -5.91 10.93
CA SER A 238 -15.64 -7.25 11.47
C SER A 238 -14.35 -8.09 11.38
N PRO A 239 -13.85 -8.65 12.50
CA PRO A 239 -12.81 -9.66 12.45
C PRO A 239 -13.35 -10.91 11.77
N LYS A 240 -12.51 -11.60 11.00
CA LYS A 240 -12.87 -12.89 10.42
C LYS A 240 -13.21 -13.90 11.51
N ALA A 241 -14.26 -14.67 11.28
CA ALA A 241 -14.77 -15.63 12.25
C ALA A 241 -13.70 -16.63 12.71
N GLU A 242 -12.87 -17.13 11.80
CA GLU A 242 -11.76 -18.04 12.09
C GLU A 242 -10.65 -17.42 12.97
N HIS A 243 -10.52 -16.09 12.98
CA HIS A 243 -9.46 -15.37 13.70
C HIS A 243 -9.92 -14.81 15.05
N MET A 244 -11.20 -14.94 15.39
CA MET A 244 -11.76 -14.49 16.68
C MET A 244 -11.08 -15.09 17.91
N GLN A 245 -10.46 -16.26 17.78
CA GLN A 245 -9.68 -16.91 18.84
C GLN A 245 -8.41 -16.14 19.21
N TYR A 246 -7.87 -15.32 18.30
CA TYR A 246 -6.65 -14.55 18.49
C TYR A 246 -6.90 -13.14 19.02
N LEU A 247 -8.16 -12.67 19.01
CA LEU A 247 -8.50 -11.27 19.28
C LEU A 247 -7.89 -10.73 20.58
N ASP A 248 -7.98 -11.49 21.68
CA ASP A 248 -7.47 -11.04 22.99
C ASP A 248 -6.04 -11.55 23.30
N THR A 249 -5.44 -12.38 22.43
CA THR A 249 -4.19 -13.10 22.74
C THR A 249 -3.04 -12.81 21.78
N ASP A 250 -3.34 -12.66 20.49
CA ASP A 250 -2.37 -12.37 19.44
C ASP A 250 -3.02 -11.49 18.35
N PRO A 251 -3.30 -10.20 18.65
CA PRO A 251 -4.06 -9.32 17.76
C PRO A 251 -3.46 -9.17 16.37
N GLY A 252 -2.13 -9.31 16.23
CA GLY A 252 -1.44 -9.23 14.96
C GLY A 252 -1.78 -10.36 13.97
N LYS A 253 -2.43 -11.43 14.42
CA LYS A 253 -2.96 -12.50 13.54
C LYS A 253 -4.39 -12.25 13.10
N VAL A 254 -5.08 -11.27 13.67
CA VAL A 254 -6.50 -11.04 13.37
C VAL A 254 -6.62 -10.35 12.03
N LEU A 255 -7.27 -11.03 11.08
CA LEU A 255 -7.64 -10.45 9.79
C LEU A 255 -9.10 -10.02 9.86
N ALA A 256 -9.44 -9.00 9.08
CA ALA A 256 -10.79 -8.46 8.99
C ALA A 256 -11.43 -8.77 7.64
N ASP A 257 -12.76 -8.78 7.61
CA ASP A 257 -13.55 -8.72 6.37
C ASP A 257 -13.50 -7.30 5.80
N LEU A 258 -12.30 -6.88 5.42
CA LEU A 258 -11.95 -5.58 4.87
C LEU A 258 -11.41 -5.76 3.46
N TYR A 259 -11.80 -4.82 2.59
CA TYR A 259 -11.47 -4.87 1.18
C TYR A 259 -11.30 -3.47 0.61
N ASP A 260 -10.25 -3.30 -0.19
CA ASP A 260 -9.92 -2.08 -0.91
C ASP A 260 -10.01 -2.34 -2.41
N LEU A 261 -10.61 -1.39 -3.13
CA LEU A 261 -10.54 -1.37 -4.59
C LEU A 261 -9.32 -0.56 -5.00
N VAL A 262 -8.51 -1.11 -5.89
CA VAL A 262 -7.30 -0.48 -6.42
C VAL A 262 -7.43 -0.37 -7.93
N CYS A 263 -7.04 0.77 -8.49
CA CYS A 263 -6.95 0.99 -9.93
C CYS A 263 -5.59 1.59 -10.27
N ASN A 264 -4.81 0.93 -11.14
CA ASN A 264 -3.53 1.44 -11.64
C ASN A 264 -2.58 1.93 -10.52
N GLY A 265 -2.51 1.18 -9.41
CA GLY A 265 -1.67 1.50 -8.25
C GLY A 265 -2.24 2.57 -7.30
N GLN A 266 -3.48 3.00 -7.50
CA GLN A 266 -4.17 3.95 -6.64
C GLN A 266 -5.35 3.31 -5.93
N GLU A 267 -5.47 3.56 -4.63
CA GLU A 267 -6.63 3.18 -3.83
C GLU A 267 -7.86 4.00 -4.27
N MET A 268 -8.90 3.31 -4.71
CA MET A 268 -10.16 3.88 -5.20
C MET A 268 -11.24 3.96 -4.15
N GLY A 269 -11.15 3.14 -3.13
CA GLY A 269 -12.01 3.19 -1.98
C GLY A 269 -11.70 2.02 -1.05
N SER A 270 -12.22 2.13 0.16
CA SER A 270 -12.06 1.13 1.20
C SER A 270 -13.42 0.82 1.81
N GLY A 271 -13.65 -0.45 2.10
CA GLY A 271 -14.89 -0.96 2.64
C GLY A 271 -14.65 -2.12 3.58
N SER A 272 -15.67 -2.43 4.38
CA SER A 272 -15.62 -3.59 5.27
C SER A 272 -17.02 -4.10 5.57
N ILE A 273 -17.10 -5.36 5.98
CA ILE A 273 -18.22 -5.80 6.81
C ILE A 273 -18.05 -5.19 8.19
N ARG A 274 -19.17 -4.73 8.78
CA ARG A 274 -19.16 -4.04 10.06
C ARG A 274 -19.45 -4.99 11.21
N ILE A 275 -18.86 -4.69 12.36
CA ILE A 275 -19.30 -5.28 13.61
C ILE A 275 -20.71 -4.76 13.91
N HIS A 276 -21.62 -5.67 14.21
CA HIS A 276 -23.00 -5.38 14.62
C HIS A 276 -23.32 -5.96 16.00
N ASP A 277 -22.36 -6.64 16.62
CA ASP A 277 -22.46 -7.23 17.95
C ASP A 277 -21.73 -6.35 18.96
N LYS A 278 -22.43 -5.98 20.04
CA LYS A 278 -21.89 -5.11 21.09
C LYS A 278 -20.66 -5.71 21.76
N ASP A 279 -20.70 -7.01 22.09
CA ASP A 279 -19.65 -7.65 22.87
C ASP A 279 -18.37 -7.80 22.03
N ILE A 280 -18.51 -8.11 20.74
CA ILE A 280 -17.39 -8.11 19.79
C ILE A 280 -16.80 -6.70 19.67
N GLN A 281 -17.63 -5.66 19.48
CA GLN A 281 -17.13 -4.29 19.33
C GLN A 281 -16.40 -3.81 20.60
N THR A 282 -16.93 -4.14 21.77
CA THR A 282 -16.28 -3.83 23.05
C THR A 282 -14.93 -4.53 23.20
N ARG A 283 -14.81 -5.80 22.77
CA ARG A 283 -13.51 -6.50 22.76
C ARG A 283 -12.50 -5.86 21.81
N VAL A 284 -12.93 -5.45 20.61
CA VAL A 284 -12.07 -4.73 19.65
C VAL A 284 -11.58 -3.41 20.23
N PHE A 285 -12.45 -2.65 20.92
CA PHE A 285 -12.00 -1.44 21.63
C PHE A 285 -11.02 -1.73 22.77
N GLY A 286 -11.19 -2.85 23.48
CA GLY A 286 -10.25 -3.29 24.51
C GLY A 286 -8.85 -3.59 23.98
N VAL A 287 -8.73 -4.10 22.74
CA VAL A 287 -7.42 -4.37 22.11
C VAL A 287 -6.62 -3.09 21.86
N ILE A 288 -7.29 -1.98 21.55
CA ILE A 288 -6.65 -0.67 21.31
C ILE A 288 -6.59 0.21 22.59
N ASP A 289 -6.65 -0.43 23.75
CA ASP A 289 -6.52 0.18 25.08
C ASP A 289 -7.58 1.24 25.44
N TYR A 290 -8.78 1.18 24.85
CA TYR A 290 -9.88 2.03 25.29
C TYR A 290 -10.51 1.49 26.57
N GLY A 291 -10.52 2.30 27.63
CA GLY A 291 -11.17 1.98 28.90
C GLY A 291 -12.70 2.07 28.81
N GLU A 292 -13.41 1.45 29.76
CA GLU A 292 -14.88 1.42 29.77
C GLU A 292 -15.51 2.83 29.72
N ASP A 293 -14.99 3.78 30.50
CA ASP A 293 -15.48 5.15 30.54
C ASP A 293 -15.27 5.86 29.19
N GLU A 294 -14.12 5.64 28.54
CA GLU A 294 -13.82 6.21 27.22
C GLU A 294 -14.73 5.60 26.14
N ILE A 295 -14.92 4.29 26.17
CA ILE A 295 -15.82 3.59 25.25
C ILE A 295 -17.24 4.15 25.39
N GLN A 296 -17.72 4.33 26.62
CA GLN A 296 -19.06 4.82 26.85
C GLN A 296 -19.25 6.27 26.43
N ASP A 297 -18.28 7.15 26.71
CA ASP A 297 -18.33 8.56 26.35
C ASP A 297 -18.29 8.76 24.83
N ARG A 298 -17.43 8.02 24.13
CA ARG A 298 -17.20 8.18 22.69
C ARG A 298 -18.15 7.37 21.82
N PHE A 299 -18.50 6.15 22.24
CA PHE A 299 -19.20 5.16 21.41
C PHE A 299 -20.44 4.55 22.08
N GLY A 300 -20.83 5.01 23.28
CA GLY A 300 -21.96 4.45 24.01
C GLY A 300 -23.28 4.48 23.24
N GLN A 301 -23.51 5.50 22.41
CA GLN A 301 -24.69 5.60 21.55
C GLN A 301 -24.71 4.50 20.49
N LEU A 302 -23.58 4.24 19.83
CA LEU A 302 -23.43 3.18 18.84
C LEU A 302 -23.63 1.79 19.47
N LEU A 303 -22.96 1.52 20.59
CA LEU A 303 -23.09 0.25 21.30
C LEU A 303 -24.52 0.01 21.81
N THR A 304 -25.22 1.08 22.21
CA THR A 304 -26.63 0.99 22.57
C THR A 304 -27.48 0.65 21.35
N ALA A 305 -27.20 1.23 20.18
CA ALA A 305 -27.93 0.94 18.95
C ALA A 305 -27.85 -0.55 18.56
N PHE A 306 -26.69 -1.19 18.75
CA PHE A 306 -26.52 -2.64 18.50
C PHE A 306 -27.48 -3.50 19.33
N THR A 307 -27.85 -3.07 20.54
CA THR A 307 -28.79 -3.82 21.41
C THR A 307 -30.25 -3.80 20.93
N TYR A 308 -30.60 -2.94 19.98
CA TYR A 308 -31.94 -2.88 19.38
C TYR A 308 -32.08 -3.75 18.12
N GLY A 309 -31.12 -4.64 17.86
CA GLY A 309 -31.15 -5.58 16.74
C GLY A 309 -30.55 -5.00 15.46
N ALA A 310 -29.32 -4.46 15.54
CA ALA A 310 -28.58 -4.05 14.35
C ALA A 310 -28.34 -5.27 13.44
N PRO A 311 -28.70 -5.21 12.13
CA PRO A 311 -28.48 -6.32 11.22
C PRO A 311 -26.99 -6.47 10.89
N PRO A 312 -26.55 -7.64 10.38
CA PRO A 312 -25.31 -7.73 9.63
C PRO A 312 -25.32 -6.67 8.51
N HIS A 313 -24.25 -5.90 8.39
CA HIS A 313 -24.17 -4.81 7.42
C HIS A 313 -22.72 -4.60 6.98
N GLY A 314 -22.55 -4.01 5.82
CA GLY A 314 -21.27 -3.69 5.22
C GLY A 314 -21.44 -2.66 4.14
N GLY A 315 -20.35 -1.99 3.79
CA GLY A 315 -20.38 -0.89 2.83
C GLY A 315 -18.99 -0.46 2.43
N MET A 316 -18.93 0.64 1.70
CA MET A 316 -17.70 1.15 1.12
C MET A 316 -17.82 2.63 0.80
N GLY A 317 -16.74 3.37 1.08
CA GLY A 317 -16.57 4.75 0.64
C GLY A 317 -15.69 4.79 -0.61
N LEU A 318 -16.27 5.14 -1.76
CA LEU A 318 -15.54 5.23 -3.03
C LEU A 318 -15.07 6.68 -3.27
N GLY A 319 -13.77 6.88 -3.50
CA GLY A 319 -13.16 8.19 -3.74
C GLY A 319 -13.49 8.73 -5.12
N LEU A 320 -14.50 9.61 -5.19
CA LEU A 320 -15.01 10.14 -6.45
C LEU A 320 -13.98 11.01 -7.17
N ASP A 321 -13.24 11.86 -6.45
CA ASP A 321 -12.25 12.75 -7.07
C ASP A 321 -11.14 11.98 -7.79
N ARG A 322 -10.71 10.83 -7.23
CA ARG A 322 -9.72 9.97 -7.88
C ARG A 322 -10.31 9.25 -9.09
N LEU A 323 -11.54 8.75 -8.99
CA LEU A 323 -12.22 8.11 -10.12
C LEU A 323 -12.34 9.09 -11.30
N VAL A 324 -12.79 10.33 -11.04
CA VAL A 324 -12.91 11.36 -12.07
C VAL A 324 -11.54 11.73 -12.65
N ALA A 325 -10.49 11.83 -11.83
CA ALA A 325 -9.13 12.08 -12.31
C ALA A 325 -8.66 10.97 -13.27
N ILE A 326 -8.87 9.70 -12.95
CA ILE A 326 -8.53 8.58 -13.83
C ILE A 326 -9.31 8.65 -15.14
N LEU A 327 -10.63 8.86 -15.07
CA LEU A 327 -11.48 8.97 -16.25
C LEU A 327 -11.11 10.15 -17.16
N ALA A 328 -10.58 11.23 -16.57
CA ALA A 328 -10.10 12.41 -17.30
C ALA A 328 -8.64 12.28 -17.80
N GLY A 329 -7.92 11.21 -17.42
CA GLY A 329 -6.50 11.05 -17.71
C GLY A 329 -5.59 12.00 -16.92
N GLU A 330 -6.07 12.52 -15.78
CA GLU A 330 -5.35 13.49 -14.96
C GLU A 330 -4.52 12.81 -13.86
N GLN A 331 -3.29 13.29 -13.67
CA GLN A 331 -2.38 12.74 -12.64
C GLN A 331 -2.65 13.28 -11.23
N ALA A 332 -3.48 14.31 -11.08
CA ALA A 332 -3.74 14.93 -9.79
C ALA A 332 -5.22 15.30 -9.62
N ILE A 333 -5.79 14.94 -8.47
CA ILE A 333 -7.21 15.22 -8.15
C ILE A 333 -7.56 16.71 -8.16
N ARG A 334 -6.58 17.60 -8.01
CA ARG A 334 -6.83 19.06 -8.08
C ARG A 334 -7.33 19.52 -9.45
N GLU A 335 -7.01 18.78 -10.51
CA GLU A 335 -7.41 19.12 -11.89
C GLU A 335 -8.91 18.82 -12.14
N VAL A 336 -9.54 18.05 -11.25
CA VAL A 336 -10.96 17.68 -11.33
C VAL A 336 -11.81 18.28 -10.20
N ILE A 337 -11.21 19.12 -9.35
CA ILE A 337 -11.89 19.85 -8.29
C ILE A 337 -11.98 21.32 -8.71
N ALA A 338 -13.16 21.92 -8.62
CA ALA A 338 -13.38 23.29 -9.09
C ALA A 338 -12.53 24.35 -8.35
N PHE A 339 -12.38 24.20 -7.03
CA PHE A 339 -11.61 25.12 -6.16
C PHE A 339 -10.72 24.33 -5.17
N PRO A 340 -9.65 23.69 -5.66
CA PRO A 340 -8.78 22.85 -4.84
C PRO A 340 -7.94 23.69 -3.89
N LYS A 341 -7.44 23.05 -2.83
CA LYS A 341 -6.49 23.64 -1.88
C LYS A 341 -5.06 23.23 -2.20
N THR A 342 -4.10 24.01 -1.73
CA THR A 342 -2.68 23.66 -1.74
C THR A 342 -2.38 22.56 -0.70
N GLN A 343 -1.17 22.01 -0.73
CA GLN A 343 -0.72 21.03 0.28
C GLN A 343 -0.74 21.57 1.72
N SER A 344 -0.66 22.90 1.89
CA SER A 344 -0.77 23.56 3.20
C SER A 344 -2.21 23.89 3.58
N ALA A 345 -3.20 23.25 2.93
CA ALA A 345 -4.63 23.48 3.12
C ALA A 345 -5.07 24.95 2.89
N VAL A 346 -4.37 25.66 2.00
CA VAL A 346 -4.69 27.06 1.65
C VAL A 346 -5.48 27.11 0.35
N ASP A 347 -6.48 27.99 0.28
CA ASP A 347 -7.15 28.40 -0.95
C ASP A 347 -6.52 29.71 -1.46
N PRO A 348 -5.73 29.70 -2.54
CA PRO A 348 -5.11 30.91 -3.05
C PRO A 348 -6.08 31.87 -3.74
N LEU A 349 -7.25 31.38 -4.20
CA LEU A 349 -8.24 32.21 -4.90
C LEU A 349 -9.04 33.05 -3.90
N PHE A 350 -9.44 32.45 -2.80
CA PHE A 350 -10.22 33.09 -1.74
C PHE A 350 -9.38 33.57 -0.55
N GLU A 351 -8.07 33.33 -0.57
CA GLU A 351 -7.14 33.65 0.50
C GLU A 351 -7.56 33.03 1.86
N ALA A 352 -7.99 31.76 1.83
CA ALA A 352 -8.46 31.03 3.01
C ALA A 352 -7.41 30.01 3.51
N PRO A 353 -7.33 29.73 4.83
CA PRO A 353 -8.10 30.34 5.91
C PRO A 353 -7.69 31.79 6.21
N ALA A 354 -8.59 32.57 6.81
CA ALA A 354 -8.37 33.97 7.19
C ALA A 354 -8.75 34.21 8.67
N ILE A 355 -8.26 35.32 9.23
CA ILE A 355 -8.55 35.72 10.61
C ILE A 355 -10.00 36.21 10.72
N ILE A 356 -10.73 35.73 11.72
CA ILE A 356 -12.08 36.19 12.08
C ILE A 356 -12.04 37.26 13.17
N THR A 357 -13.15 37.97 13.36
CA THR A 357 -13.23 39.07 14.34
C THR A 357 -13.30 38.59 15.79
N ASP A 358 -12.85 39.42 16.73
CA ASP A 358 -12.95 39.14 18.17
C ASP A 358 -14.40 38.93 18.62
N GLN A 359 -15.36 39.64 18.01
CA GLN A 359 -16.79 39.44 18.29
C GLN A 359 -17.23 38.01 17.93
N GLN A 360 -16.80 37.49 16.77
CA GLN A 360 -17.13 36.11 16.38
C GLN A 360 -16.48 35.08 17.31
N LEU A 361 -15.27 35.35 17.81
CA LEU A 361 -14.61 34.50 18.79
C LEU A 361 -15.35 34.49 20.14
N GLU A 362 -15.82 35.66 20.59
CA GLU A 362 -16.60 35.81 21.82
C GLU A 362 -17.95 35.09 21.73
N GLU A 363 -18.65 35.22 20.60
CA GLU A 363 -19.91 34.53 20.31
C GLU A 363 -19.77 33.00 20.35
N LEU A 364 -18.61 32.48 19.93
CA LEU A 364 -18.29 31.06 19.97
C LEU A 364 -17.65 30.60 21.30
N HIS A 365 -17.44 31.52 22.24
CA HIS A 365 -16.77 31.28 23.52
C HIS A 365 -15.37 30.65 23.38
N ILE A 366 -14.62 31.04 22.34
CA ILE A 366 -13.26 30.58 22.08
C ILE A 366 -12.28 31.75 22.04
N ARG A 367 -10.98 31.46 22.15
CA ARG A 367 -9.89 32.43 21.94
C ARG A 367 -8.73 31.78 21.21
N VAL A 368 -8.04 32.54 20.37
CA VAL A 368 -6.82 32.07 19.71
C VAL A 368 -5.68 32.06 20.73
N VAL A 369 -5.06 30.90 20.92
CA VAL A 369 -3.82 30.77 21.69
C VAL A 369 -2.66 30.75 20.70
N MET A 370 -1.84 31.81 20.72
CA MET A 370 -0.65 31.86 19.88
C MET A 370 0.40 30.88 20.41
N PRO A 371 1.17 30.19 19.53
CA PRO A 371 2.24 29.31 19.98
C PRO A 371 3.27 30.08 20.82
N GLU A 372 3.81 29.43 21.85
CA GLU A 372 4.94 29.98 22.61
C GLU A 372 6.18 30.02 21.69
N ASN A 373 6.81 31.19 21.59
CA ASN A 373 7.96 31.45 20.71
C ASN A 373 9.17 30.56 20.99
#